data_AF-A0A2Z4IYH2-F1
#
_entry.id   AF-A0A2Z4IYH2-F1
#
_cell.length_a   1.000
_cell.length_b   1.000
_cell.length_c   1.000
_cell.angle_alpha   90.00
_cell.angle_beta   90.00
_cell.angle_gamma   90.00
#
_symmetry.space_group_name_H-M   'P 1'
#
loop_
_entity.id
_entity.type
_entity.pdbx_description
1 polymer ?
#
loop_
_entity_poly.entity_id
_entity_poly.type
_entity_poly.pdbx_seq_one_letter_code
_entity_poly.pdbx_strand_id
1 'polypeptide(L)' 'MEEPQRRIRAHCTASTVTVYQAYSPEIGTPAVHQGRFPAGWKRDRMTWVIKPLS' A
#
# COMPACT_ATOMS: atom_id res chain seq x y z
N MET A 1 -5.52 6.69 22.24
CA MET A 1 -6.07 7.16 20.96
C MET A 1 -6.22 5.93 20.09
N GLU A 2 -7.46 5.58 19.73
CA GLU A 2 -7.75 4.36 18.98
C GLU A 2 -7.24 4.50 17.54
N GLU A 3 -6.51 3.51 17.02
CA GLU A 3 -6.00 3.57 15.65
C GLU A 3 -7.16 3.37 14.65
N PRO A 4 -7.30 4.24 13.63
CA PRO A 4 -8.33 4.05 12.62
C PRO A 4 -8.11 2.73 11.88
N GLN A 5 -9.13 1.88 11.83
CA GLN A 5 -9.08 0.51 11.32
C GLN A 5 -8.59 0.38 9.85
N ARG A 6 -8.56 1.49 9.09
CA ARG A 6 -8.16 1.55 7.67
C ARG A 6 -7.17 2.68 7.40
N ARG A 7 -6.28 2.97 8.34
CA ARG A 7 -5.24 3.99 8.16
C ARG A 7 -4.18 3.51 7.18
N ILE A 8 -3.91 4.32 6.16
CA ILE A 8 -2.75 4.17 5.29
C ILE A 8 -1.57 4.88 5.98
N ARG A 9 -0.47 4.16 6.20
CA ARG A 9 0.78 4.74 6.71
C ARG A 9 1.62 5.15 5.51
N ALA A 10 2.11 6.39 5.50
CA ALA A 10 2.96 6.89 4.42
C ALA A 10 4.09 7.76 4.96
N HIS A 11 5.21 7.74 4.25
CA HIS A 11 6.33 8.65 4.45
C HIS A 11 6.47 9.53 3.20
N CYS A 12 6.35 10.84 3.38
CA CYS A 12 6.40 11.81 2.30
C CYS A 12 7.72 12.57 2.31
N THR A 13 8.29 12.77 1.14
CA THR A 13 9.38 13.71 0.87
C THR A 13 8.85 14.83 -0.04
N ALA A 14 9.71 15.78 -0.43
CA ALA A 14 9.32 16.85 -1.35
C ALA A 14 8.79 16.35 -2.70
N SER A 15 9.21 15.16 -3.16
CA SER A 15 8.89 14.63 -4.49
C SER A 15 8.32 13.21 -4.50
N THR A 16 8.37 12.49 -3.37
CA THR A 16 8.01 11.07 -3.31
C THR A 16 7.11 10.77 -2.13
N VAL A 17 6.11 9.93 -2.34
CA VAL A 17 5.27 9.35 -1.29
C VAL A 17 5.54 7.84 -1.23
N THR A 18 6.08 7.38 -0.10
CA THR A 18 6.23 5.94 0.19
C THR A 18 5.03 5.49 1.00
N VAL A 19 4.27 4.53 0.49
CA VAL A 19 3.09 4.00 1.17
C VAL A 19 3.35 2.60 1.72
N TYR A 20 2.98 2.38 2.98
CA TYR A 20 2.95 1.08 3.63
C TYR A 20 1.53 0.55 3.59
N GLN A 21 1.26 -0.33 2.63
CA GLN A 21 -0.04 -0.98 2.44
C GLN A 21 -0.03 -2.37 3.05
N ALA A 22 -1.00 -2.64 3.93
CA ALA A 22 -1.31 -4.00 4.33
C ALA A 22 -2.18 -4.66 3.24
N TYR A 23 -1.77 -5.86 2.82
CA TYR A 23 -2.54 -6.67 1.88
C TYR A 23 -3.36 -7.73 2.61
N SER A 24 -4.42 -8.23 1.97
CA SER A 24 -5.16 -9.41 2.44
C SER A 24 -4.20 -10.62 2.58
N PRO A 25 -4.49 -11.60 3.46
CA PRO A 25 -3.61 -12.75 3.68
C PRO A 25 -3.24 -13.52 2.41
N GLU A 26 -4.15 -13.58 1.44
CA GLU A 26 -3.94 -14.21 0.13
C GLU A 26 -2.84 -13.56 -0.73
N ILE A 27 -2.48 -12.29 -0.43
CA ILE A 27 -1.38 -11.57 -1.08
C ILE A 27 -0.21 -11.41 -0.10
N GLY A 28 -0.47 -11.00 1.14
CA GLY A 28 0.56 -10.68 2.12
C GLY A 28 1.40 -11.88 2.54
N THR A 29 0.76 -12.99 2.88
CA THR A 29 1.44 -14.22 3.33
C THR A 29 2.41 -14.75 2.26
N PRO A 30 2.00 -15.03 1.00
CA PRO A 30 2.94 -15.51 0.00
C PRO A 30 4.02 -14.49 -0.33
N ALA A 31 3.72 -13.18 -0.29
CA ALA A 31 4.71 -12.14 -0.54
C ALA A 31 5.83 -12.13 0.52
N VAL A 32 5.50 -12.31 1.79
CA VAL A 32 6.49 -12.40 2.87
C VAL A 32 7.34 -13.66 2.74
N HIS A 33 6.72 -14.82 2.48
CA HIS A 33 7.44 -16.08 2.39
C HIS A 33 8.35 -16.18 1.16
N GLN A 34 7.95 -15.62 0.02
CA GLN A 34 8.66 -15.77 -1.26
C GLN A 34 9.49 -14.53 -1.63
N GLY A 35 9.35 -13.42 -0.89
CA GLY A 35 9.98 -12.15 -1.24
C GLY A 35 9.47 -11.55 -2.56
N ARG A 36 8.32 -12.01 -3.06
CA ARG A 36 7.75 -11.59 -4.34
C ARG A 36 6.23 -11.62 -4.31
N PHE A 37 5.59 -10.66 -4.97
CA PHE A 37 4.14 -10.62 -5.07
C PHE A 37 3.57 -11.79 -5.89
N PRO A 38 2.45 -12.40 -5.46
CA PRO A 38 1.80 -13.48 -6.20
C PRO A 38 1.08 -12.95 -7.45
N ALA A 39 0.68 -13.85 -8.36
CA ALA A 39 0.02 -13.49 -9.61
C ALA A 39 -1.31 -12.71 -9.43
N GLY A 40 -1.98 -12.85 -8.28
CA GLY A 40 -3.18 -12.09 -7.95
C GLY A 40 -2.92 -10.60 -7.62
N TRP A 41 -1.67 -10.22 -7.38
CA TRP A 41 -1.30 -8.84 -7.14
C TRP A 41 -1.18 -8.07 -8.46
N LYS A 42 -1.67 -6.83 -8.46
CA LYS A 42 -1.75 -5.97 -9.64
C LYS A 42 -1.41 -4.54 -9.29
N ARG A 43 -0.39 -3.98 -9.95
CA ARG A 43 0.04 -2.59 -9.73
C ARG A 43 -1.02 -1.57 -10.14
N ASP A 44 -1.83 -1.87 -11.15
CA ASP A 44 -2.94 -1.02 -11.60
C ASP A 44 -4.07 -0.86 -10.57
N ARG A 45 -4.18 -1.76 -9.59
CA ARG A 45 -5.13 -1.63 -8.48
C ARG A 45 -4.74 -0.56 -7.45
N MET A 46 -3.50 -0.07 -7.51
CA MET A 46 -3.06 1.09 -6.74
C MET A 46 -3.60 2.37 -7.41
N THR A 47 -4.93 2.54 -7.44
CA THR A 47 -5.57 3.77 -7.91
C THR A 47 -5.47 4.83 -6.82
N TRP A 48 -4.33 5.51 -6.80
CA TRP A 48 -4.13 6.71 -5.98
C TRP A 48 -4.80 7.89 -6.67
N VAL A 49 -5.89 8.41 -6.10
CA VAL A 49 -6.36 9.75 -6.45
C VAL A 49 -5.37 10.74 -5.84
N ILE A 50 -4.38 11.15 -6.62
CA ILE A 50 -3.54 12.30 -6.25
C ILE A 50 -4.45 13.51 -6.40
N LYS A 51 -5.00 13.99 -5.28
CA LYS A 51 -5.70 15.27 -5.27
C LYS A 51 -4.65 16.35 -5.59
N PRO A 52 -4.79 17.11 -6.68
CA PRO A 52 -3.90 18.22 -6.93
C PRO A 52 -4.03 19.20 -5.76
N LEU A 53 -2.91 19.64 -5.20
CA LEU A 53 -2.90 20.81 -4.33
C LEU A 53 -3.14 22.01 -5.25
N SER A 54 -4.37 22.54 -5.24
CA SER A 54 -4.72 23.84 -5.83
C SER A 54 -4.25 24.96 -4.91
#